data_AF-K1PKT5-F1
#
_entry.id   AF-K1PKT5-F1
#
_cell.length_a   1.000
_cell.length_b   1.000
_cell.length_c   1.000
_cell.angle_alpha   90.00
_cell.angle_beta   90.00
_cell.angle_gamma   90.00
#
_symmetry.space_group_name_H-M   'P 1'
#
loop_
_entity.id
_entity.type
_entity.pdbx_description
1 polymer ?
#
loop_
_entity_poly.entity_id
_entity_poly.type
_entity_poly.pdbx_seq_one_letter_code
_entity_poly.pdbx_strand_id
1 'polypeptide(L)'
;MAESKPKLLRYYIRDSVVPFEEDMYHEFKGHRNLSVEELPPWTKESSDGRERASRRAVSRSLNGFINTGKGGTVYLGIIDSGEVRGLTLTQFQV
;
A
#
# COMPACT_ATOMS: atom_id res chain seq x y z
N MET A 1 0.72 37.97 -5.44
CA MET A 1 -0.44 37.06 -5.30
C MET A 1 0.01 35.89 -4.45
N ALA A 2 -0.55 35.70 -3.27
CA ALA A 2 -0.10 34.64 -2.36
C ALA A 2 -0.71 33.32 -2.80
N GLU A 3 0.12 32.36 -3.22
CA GLU A 3 -0.32 30.97 -3.47
C GLU A 3 -0.87 30.39 -2.17
N SER A 4 -2.16 30.08 -2.16
CA SER A 4 -2.79 29.37 -1.05
C SER A 4 -2.20 27.95 -1.02
N LYS A 5 -1.50 27.60 0.07
CA LYS A 5 -1.03 26.23 0.29
C LYS A 5 -2.21 25.26 0.10
N PRO A 6 -2.04 24.19 -0.69
CA PRO A 6 -3.12 23.23 -0.91
C PRO A 6 -3.59 22.70 0.45
N LYS A 7 -4.91 22.71 0.65
CA LYS A 7 -5.53 22.16 1.86
C LYS A 7 -5.17 20.68 1.91
N LEU A 8 -4.35 20.29 2.89
CA LEU A 8 -4.06 18.88 3.16
C LEU A 8 -5.37 18.21 3.55
N LEU A 9 -5.93 17.43 2.63
CA LEU A 9 -7.06 16.57 2.94
C LEU A 9 -6.54 15.46 3.85
N ARG A 10 -7.15 15.33 5.04
CA ARG A 10 -6.80 14.29 6.03
C ARG A 10 -7.44 12.94 5.70
N TYR A 11 -7.94 12.78 4.48
CA TYR A 11 -8.66 11.60 4.02
C TYR A 11 -8.33 11.34 2.56
N TYR A 12 -8.45 10.07 2.18
CA TYR A 12 -8.41 9.63 0.80
C TYR A 12 -9.82 9.33 0.31
N ILE A 13 -10.09 9.55 -0.97
CA ILE A 13 -11.38 9.25 -1.60
C ILE A 13 -11.25 7.92 -2.34
N ARG A 14 -12.17 6.98 -2.10
CA ARG A 14 -12.18 5.69 -2.83
C ARG A 14 -12.35 5.93 -4.33
N ASP A 15 -11.65 5.14 -5.14
CA ASP A 15 -11.60 5.22 -6.61
C ASP A 15 -10.99 6.52 -7.17
N SER A 16 -10.35 7.33 -6.31
CA SER A 16 -9.51 8.46 -6.74
C SER A 16 -8.05 8.02 -6.92
N VAL A 17 -7.29 8.83 -7.66
CA VAL A 17 -5.84 8.63 -7.86
C VAL A 17 -5.07 9.64 -7.01
N VAL A 18 -4.07 9.18 -6.28
CA VAL A 18 -3.21 10.08 -5.48
C VAL A 18 -2.30 10.93 -6.39
N PRO A 19 -1.96 12.18 -6.00
CA PRO A 19 -1.14 13.08 -6.81
C PRO A 19 0.37 12.84 -6.67
N PHE A 20 0.79 11.65 -6.24
CA PHE A 20 2.20 11.28 -6.02
C PHE A 20 2.43 9.82 -6.42
N GLU A 21 3.68 9.49 -6.73
CA GLU A 21 4.10 8.15 -7.17
C GLU A 21 4.86 7.41 -6.04
N GLU A 22 5.13 6.13 -6.26
CA GLU A 22 6.06 5.39 -5.40
C GLU A 22 7.48 5.96 -5.56
N ASP A 23 8.18 6.07 -4.44
CA ASP A 23 9.57 6.50 -4.42
C ASP A 23 10.31 5.84 -3.25
N MET A 24 11.51 6.32 -2.95
CA MET A 24 12.31 5.77 -1.86
C MET A 24 11.73 6.02 -0.44
N TYR A 25 10.66 6.81 -0.31
CA TYR A 25 9.97 7.16 0.93
C TYR A 25 8.47 6.78 0.91
N HIS A 26 7.90 6.48 -0.26
CA HIS A 26 6.49 6.15 -0.46
C HIS A 26 6.36 4.79 -1.15
N GLU A 27 5.72 3.83 -0.46
CA GLU A 27 5.47 2.48 -1.00
C GLU A 27 3.97 2.22 -1.05
N PHE A 28 3.45 1.76 -2.19
CA PHE A 28 2.06 1.36 -2.38
C PHE A 28 1.91 -0.15 -2.22
N LYS A 29 0.82 -0.53 -1.54
CA LYS A 29 0.45 -1.94 -1.32
C LYS A 29 -1.04 -2.11 -1.50
N GLY A 30 -1.44 -2.71 -2.62
CA GLY A 30 -2.82 -3.07 -2.95
C GLY A 30 -3.40 -4.23 -2.14
N HIS A 31 -2.86 -4.52 -0.95
CA HIS A 31 -3.31 -5.63 -0.11
C HIS A 31 -4.74 -5.39 0.38
N ARG A 32 -5.60 -6.40 0.21
CA ARG A 32 -6.96 -6.45 0.79
C ARG A 32 -7.08 -7.35 2.02
N ASN A 33 -6.06 -8.19 2.22
CA ASN A 33 -5.89 -9.09 3.36
C ASN A 33 -4.43 -8.99 3.78
N LEU A 34 -4.18 -8.95 5.09
CA LEU A 34 -2.82 -8.83 5.64
C LEU A 34 -2.26 -10.17 6.11
N SER A 35 -3.11 -11.08 6.58
CA SER A 35 -2.70 -12.42 6.99
C SER A 35 -2.49 -13.31 5.77
N VAL A 36 -1.34 -13.98 5.72
CA VAL A 36 -1.01 -14.96 4.67
C VAL A 36 -1.86 -16.22 4.82
N GLU A 37 -2.31 -16.52 6.04
CA GLU A 37 -3.17 -17.64 6.39
C GLU A 37 -4.57 -17.48 5.78
N GLU A 38 -5.08 -16.25 5.74
CA GLU A 38 -6.38 -15.89 5.13
C GLU A 38 -6.34 -15.90 3.59
N LEU A 39 -5.15 -15.91 3.00
CA LEU A 39 -5.01 -15.88 1.55
C LEU A 39 -5.24 -17.26 0.92
N PRO A 40 -5.93 -17.34 -0.22
CA PRO A 40 -6.05 -18.60 -0.93
C PRO A 40 -4.69 -19.12 -1.44
N PRO A 41 -4.45 -20.45 -1.47
CA PRO A 41 -3.14 -21.03 -1.81
C PRO A 41 -2.54 -20.54 -3.14
N TRP A 42 -3.37 -20.39 -4.17
CA TRP A 42 -2.95 -19.96 -5.51
C TRP A 42 -2.42 -18.52 -5.59
N THR A 43 -2.55 -17.76 -4.50
CA THR A 43 -2.04 -16.38 -4.42
C THR A 43 -0.66 -16.30 -3.75
N LYS A 44 -0.24 -17.35 -3.03
CA LYS A 44 0.96 -17.34 -2.18
C LYS A 44 2.23 -17.53 -3.00
N GLU A 45 2.19 -18.43 -3.97
CA GLU A 45 3.35 -18.80 -4.79
C GLU A 45 3.06 -18.62 -6.29
N SER A 46 4.08 -18.21 -7.02
CA SER A 46 4.15 -18.25 -8.47
C SER A 46 4.38 -19.68 -8.94
N SER A 47 4.18 -19.95 -10.23
CA SER A 47 4.37 -21.28 -10.84
C SER A 47 5.79 -21.85 -10.70
N ASP A 48 6.76 -21.00 -10.37
CA ASP A 48 8.16 -21.34 -10.11
C ASP A 48 8.49 -21.50 -8.61
N GLY A 49 7.48 -21.54 -7.73
CA GLY A 49 7.64 -21.71 -6.28
C GLY A 49 8.13 -20.44 -5.56
N ARG A 50 8.19 -19.29 -6.24
CA ARG A 50 8.59 -18.01 -5.65
C ARG A 50 7.40 -17.21 -5.15
N GLU A 51 7.60 -16.43 -4.10
CA GLU A 51 6.60 -15.47 -3.63
C GLU A 51 6.21 -14.49 -4.76
N ARG A 52 4.91 -14.32 -4.98
CA ARG A 52 4.39 -13.35 -5.95
C ARG A 52 4.77 -11.92 -5.54
N ALA A 53 5.31 -11.15 -6.48
CA ALA A 53 5.74 -9.77 -6.22
C ALA A 53 4.60 -8.91 -5.63
N SER A 54 3.37 -9.08 -6.13
CA SER A 54 2.17 -8.39 -5.65
C SER A 54 1.68 -8.82 -4.26
N ARG A 55 2.32 -9.83 -3.65
CA ARG A 55 1.96 -10.39 -2.35
C ARG A 55 3.11 -10.38 -1.34
N ARG A 56 4.21 -9.71 -1.68
CA ARG A 56 5.34 -9.51 -0.76
C ARG A 56 4.88 -8.86 0.53
N ALA A 57 5.27 -9.45 1.65
CA ALA A 57 4.90 -8.94 2.97
C ALA A 57 5.31 -7.46 3.18
N VAL A 58 4.42 -6.69 3.81
CA VAL A 58 4.64 -5.26 4.14
C VAL A 58 5.88 -5.06 5.02
N SER A 59 6.20 -6.05 5.86
CA SER A 59 7.38 -6.06 6.72
C SER A 59 8.70 -5.87 5.94
N ARG A 60 8.74 -6.26 4.67
CA ARG A 60 9.93 -6.10 3.82
C ARG A 60 10.21 -4.63 3.50
N SER A 61 9.18 -3.88 3.11
CA SER A 61 9.30 -2.44 2.84
C SER A 61 9.58 -1.68 4.15
N LEU A 62 8.92 -2.06 5.26
CA LEU A 62 9.21 -1.50 6.59
C LEU A 62 10.67 -1.72 7.01
N ASN A 63 11.18 -2.94 6.84
CA ASN A 63 12.58 -3.27 7.14
C ASN A 63 13.55 -2.43 6.30
N GLY A 64 13.25 -2.23 5.01
CA GLY A 64 14.01 -1.33 4.14
C GLY A 64 14.03 0.11 4.66
N PHE A 65 12.86 0.68 4.97
CA PHE A 65 12.76 2.04 5.51
C PHE A 65 13.50 2.22 6.84
N ILE A 66 13.39 1.24 7.74
CA ILE A 66 14.09 1.28 9.03
C ILE A 66 15.61 1.20 8.83
N ASN A 67 16.09 0.27 8.00
CA ASN A 67 17.52 0.03 7.81
C ASN A 67 18.24 1.13 7.02
N THR A 68 17.51 1.91 6.20
CA THR A 68 18.10 3.09 5.55
C THR A 68 18.29 4.27 6.52
N GLY A 69 17.63 4.24 7.68
CA GLY A 69 17.61 5.36 8.64
C GLY A 69 16.85 6.60 8.16
N LYS A 70 16.22 6.52 6.97
CA LYS A 70 15.53 7.62 6.32
C LYS A 70 14.02 7.63 6.58
N GLY A 71 13.49 6.52 7.09
CA GLY A 71 12.05 6.34 7.27
C GLY A 71 11.31 6.19 5.94
N GLY A 72 9.98 6.25 6.01
CA GLY A 72 9.11 6.12 4.87
C GLY A 72 7.67 5.85 5.28
N THR A 73 6.77 5.82 4.30
CA THR A 73 5.34 5.58 4.46
C THR A 73 4.92 4.44 3.55
N VAL A 74 4.25 3.45 4.12
CA VAL A 74 3.58 2.39 3.35
C VAL A 74 2.08 2.69 3.32
N TYR A 75 1.51 2.77 2.13
CA TYR A 75 0.08 2.98 1.91
C TYR A 75 -0.62 1.65 1.64
N LEU A 76 -1.40 1.19 2.62
CA LEU A 76 -2.23 -0.01 2.47
C LEU A 76 -3.55 0.35 1.79
N GLY A 77 -3.87 -0.35 0.70
CA GLY A 77 -5.09 -0.13 -0.07
C GLY A 77 -4.96 0.88 -1.22
N ILE A 78 -3.73 1.30 -1.55
CA ILE A 78 -3.42 1.99 -2.81
C ILE A 78 -2.75 0.97 -3.73
N ILE A 79 -3.26 0.80 -4.94
CA ILE A 79 -2.67 -0.13 -5.93
C ILE A 79 -1.55 0.56 -6.71
N ASP A 80 -0.77 -0.21 -7.45
CA ASP A 80 0.43 0.24 -8.19
C ASP A 80 0.14 1.40 -9.18
N SER A 81 -1.10 1.60 -9.62
CA SER A 81 -1.51 2.74 -10.45
C SER A 81 -1.78 4.04 -9.67
N GLY A 82 -1.59 4.05 -8.35
CA GLY A 82 -1.93 5.17 -7.47
C GLY A 82 -3.43 5.27 -7.14
N GLU A 83 -4.25 4.32 -7.57
CA GLU A 83 -5.68 4.32 -7.29
C GLU A 83 -5.99 3.84 -5.87
N VAL A 84 -6.83 4.60 -5.16
CA VAL A 84 -7.26 4.31 -3.78
C VAL A 84 -8.41 3.30 -3.80
N ARG A 85 -8.15 2.06 -3.41
CA ARG A 85 -9.18 1.04 -3.16
C ARG A 85 -9.59 0.95 -1.68
N GLY A 86 -8.66 1.31 -0.81
CA GLY A 86 -8.81 1.21 0.64
C GLY A 86 -8.64 -0.22 1.17
N LEU A 87 -8.63 -0.33 2.50
CA LEU A 87 -8.57 -1.59 3.23
C LEU A 87 -9.67 -1.60 4.29
N THR A 88 -10.48 -2.64 4.29
CA THR A 88 -11.49 -2.89 5.32
C THR A 88 -10.80 -3.43 6.57
N LEU A 89 -10.79 -2.66 7.65
CA LEU A 89 -10.15 -3.06 8.91
C LEU A 89 -11.07 -3.94 9.76
N THR A 90 -12.37 -3.82 9.58
CA THR A 90 -13.36 -4.63 10.29
C THR A 90 -14.48 -5.07 9.35
N GLN A 91 -15.09 -6.21 9.65
CA GLN A 91 -16.25 -6.72 8.91
C GLN A 91 -17.48 -5.80 8.92
N PHE A 92 -17.45 -4.69 9.66
CA PHE A 92 -18.58 -3.77 9.81
C PHE A 92 -18.48 -2.52 8.93
N GLN A 93 -17.42 -2.37 8.13
CA GLN A 93 -17.22 -1.23 7.23
C GLN A 93 -17.74 -1.50 5.80
N VAL A 94 -18.79 -2.31 5.68
CA VAL A 94 -19.41 -2.73 4.41
C VAL A 94 -20.35 -1.66 3.88
#